data_AF-A0A537DGG4-F1
#
_entry.id   AF-A0A537DGG4-F1
#
_cell.length_a   1.000
_cell.length_b   1.000
_cell.length_c   1.000
_cell.angle_alpha   90.00
_cell.angle_beta   90.00
_cell.angle_gamma   90.00
#
_symmetry.space_group_name_H-M   'P 1'
#
loop_
_entity.id
_entity.type
_entity.pdbx_description
1 polymer ?
#
loop_
_entity_poly.entity_id
_entity_poly.type
_entity_poly.pdbx_seq_one_letter_code
_entity_poly.pdbx_strand_id
1 'polypeptide(L)'
;MSEQVTGQLRALITRGLKGDLHRVIIFTTERIIVAVQSMLFQVASGMGGAGGAIGAVAGQGAMKRQDIKGKLDQLSPEEVLSANKKNFQVPYTGVTKIQVGKKLGTSRLYIQTPSETYKFKFQFIKFEQVESSIRSFLPSSVLVESGQLD
;
A
#
# COMPACT_ATOMS: atom_id res chain seq x y z
N MET A 1 -13.11 -9.79 -15.57
CA MET A 1 -13.60 -9.26 -14.27
C MET A 1 -12.90 -7.94 -14.04
N SER A 2 -13.54 -6.97 -13.38
CA SER A 2 -12.86 -5.72 -12.98
C SER A 2 -11.97 -6.02 -11.77
N GLU A 3 -10.73 -5.57 -11.79
CA GLU A 3 -9.82 -5.65 -10.64
C GLU A 3 -10.45 -4.90 -9.45
N GLN A 4 -10.46 -5.53 -8.28
CA GLN A 4 -11.02 -4.94 -7.05
C GLN A 4 -9.95 -4.79 -5.97
N VAL A 5 -10.03 -3.69 -5.21
CA VAL A 5 -9.20 -3.49 -4.01
C VAL A 5 -9.76 -4.36 -2.89
N THR A 6 -8.92 -5.24 -2.34
CA THR A 6 -9.28 -6.16 -1.26
C THR A 6 -8.88 -5.64 0.12
N GLY A 7 -7.92 -4.71 0.17
CA GLY A 7 -7.55 -4.05 1.41
C GLY A 7 -6.34 -3.14 1.27
N GLN A 8 -6.03 -2.40 2.34
CA GLN A 8 -4.88 -1.50 2.38
C GLN A 8 -4.22 -1.47 3.75
N LEU A 9 -2.90 -1.36 3.77
CA LEU A 9 -2.09 -1.21 4.98
C LEU A 9 -1.09 -0.07 4.84
N ARG A 10 -0.86 0.66 5.92
CA ARG A 10 0.20 1.67 6.00
C ARG A 10 1.49 1.03 6.49
N ALA A 11 2.57 1.26 5.77
CA ALA A 11 3.88 0.73 6.12
C ALA A 11 5.00 1.71 5.78
N LEU A 12 6.17 1.43 6.32
CA LEU A 12 7.42 2.03 5.89
C LEU A 12 8.11 1.06 4.94
N ILE A 13 8.46 1.49 3.72
CA ILE A 13 9.35 0.71 2.85
C ILE A 13 10.81 1.00 3.23
N THR A 14 11.58 -0.03 3.52
CA THR A 14 12.98 0.08 3.90
C THR A 14 13.87 0.06 2.66
N ARG A 15 14.65 1.13 2.46
CA ARG A 15 15.56 1.30 1.31
C ARG A 15 17.04 1.25 1.70
N GLY A 16 17.36 0.51 2.75
CA GLY A 16 18.72 0.45 3.31
C GLY A 16 19.20 1.82 3.79
N LEU A 17 20.38 2.24 3.35
CA LEU A 17 21.03 3.50 3.76
C LEU A 17 20.26 4.77 3.35
N LYS A 18 19.30 4.67 2.42
CA LYS A 18 18.52 5.83 1.93
C LYS A 18 17.33 6.19 2.85
N GLY A 19 17.18 5.50 3.98
CA GLY A 19 16.11 5.73 4.95
C GLY A 19 14.79 5.05 4.60
N ASP A 20 13.90 5.01 5.58
CA ASP A 20 12.55 4.45 5.46
C ASP A 20 11.59 5.50 4.86
N LEU A 21 10.65 5.07 4.01
CA LEU A 21 9.64 5.96 3.43
C LEU A 21 8.22 5.46 3.73
N HIS A 22 7.34 6.38 4.12
CA HIS A 22 5.92 6.07 4.27
C HIS A 22 5.26 5.70 2.94
N ARG A 23 4.59 4.55 2.95
CA ARG A 23 3.87 3.95 1.83
C ARG A 23 2.52 3.42 2.29
N VAL A 24 1.58 3.40 1.37
CA VAL A 24 0.35 2.61 1.48
C VAL A 24 0.51 1.41 0.56
N ILE A 25 0.34 0.23 1.12
CA ILE A 25 0.30 -1.05 0.40
C ILE A 25 -1.17 -1.32 0.16
N ILE A 26 -1.56 -1.39 -1.10
CA ILE A 26 -2.93 -1.66 -1.54
C ILE A 26 -2.92 -3.04 -2.17
N PHE A 27 -3.75 -3.92 -1.65
CA PHE A 27 -3.94 -5.27 -2.16
C PHE A 27 -5.14 -5.24 -3.09
N THR A 28 -4.98 -5.84 -4.26
CA THR A 28 -6.08 -6.04 -5.20
C THR A 28 -6.27 -7.53 -5.46
N THR A 29 -7.26 -7.87 -6.28
CA THR A 29 -7.48 -9.25 -6.76
C THR A 29 -6.35 -9.75 -7.68
N GLU A 30 -5.53 -8.86 -8.26
CA GLU A 30 -4.54 -9.22 -9.29
C GLU A 30 -3.08 -8.86 -8.94
N ARG A 31 -2.87 -7.84 -8.11
CA ARG A 31 -1.55 -7.29 -7.82
C ARG A 31 -1.50 -6.58 -6.46
N ILE A 32 -0.29 -6.27 -6.03
CA ILE A 32 -0.02 -5.39 -4.89
C ILE A 32 0.45 -4.05 -5.45
N ILE A 33 -0.16 -2.95 -5.02
CA ILE A 33 0.22 -1.59 -5.39
C ILE A 33 0.87 -0.92 -4.19
N VAL A 34 2.03 -0.31 -4.40
CA VAL A 34 2.78 0.41 -3.36
C VAL A 34 2.78 1.89 -3.73
N ALA A 35 2.07 2.68 -2.93
CA ALA A 35 1.79 4.08 -3.24
C ALA A 35 2.36 5.05 -2.21
N VAL A 36 2.72 6.27 -2.67
CA VAL A 36 3.18 7.37 -1.80
C VAL A 36 2.00 7.96 -1.02
N GLN A 37 2.03 7.81 0.31
CA GLN A 37 0.93 8.22 1.19
C GLN A 37 0.55 9.71 1.06
N SER A 38 1.51 10.62 0.89
CA SER A 38 1.26 12.06 0.83
C SER A 38 0.56 12.50 -0.46
N MET A 39 0.76 11.82 -1.58
CA MET A 39 0.11 12.18 -2.86
C MET A 39 -1.25 11.52 -3.04
N LEU A 40 -1.46 10.33 -2.47
CA LEU A 40 -2.78 9.72 -2.38
C LEU A 40 -3.81 10.66 -1.73
N PHE A 41 -3.37 11.40 -0.71
CA PHE A 41 -4.19 12.41 -0.06
C PHE A 41 -4.57 13.56 -1.01
N GLN A 42 -3.64 14.01 -1.86
CA GLN A 42 -3.87 15.12 -2.80
C GLN A 42 -4.80 14.73 -3.94
N VAL A 43 -4.69 13.49 -4.44
CA VAL A 43 -5.59 12.95 -5.48
C VAL A 43 -6.99 12.75 -4.89
N ALA A 44 -7.08 12.09 -3.73
CA ALA A 44 -8.36 11.88 -3.05
C ALA A 44 -9.05 13.20 -2.63
N SER A 45 -8.28 14.25 -2.32
CA SER A 45 -8.83 15.57 -2.02
C SER A 45 -9.14 16.40 -3.26
N GLY A 46 -8.89 15.90 -4.47
CA GLY A 46 -9.11 16.64 -5.73
C GLY A 46 -8.16 17.83 -5.92
N MET A 47 -7.05 17.90 -5.16
CA MET A 47 -6.14 19.03 -5.13
C MET A 47 -4.82 18.80 -5.89
N GLY A 48 -4.57 17.61 -6.44
CA GLY A 48 -3.30 17.33 -7.11
C GLY A 48 -3.42 16.32 -8.25
N GLY A 49 -3.36 16.81 -9.49
CA GLY A 49 -3.15 15.99 -10.68
C GLY A 49 -3.57 16.69 -11.97
N ALA A 50 -2.58 17.18 -12.72
CA ALA A 50 -2.43 17.51 -14.16
C ALA A 50 -3.64 17.69 -15.13
N GLY A 51 -4.87 17.90 -14.66
CA GLY A 51 -6.06 18.11 -15.50
C GLY A 51 -7.28 18.68 -14.76
N GLY A 52 -7.22 18.87 -13.43
CA GLY A 52 -8.34 19.38 -12.63
C GLY A 52 -8.31 20.89 -12.40
N ALA A 53 -8.49 21.69 -13.45
CA ALA A 53 -8.71 23.14 -13.32
C ALA A 53 -10.20 23.51 -13.12
N ILE A 54 -11.07 22.55 -12.81
CA ILE A 54 -12.50 22.80 -12.65
C ILE A 54 -12.91 22.26 -11.28
N GLY A 55 -13.04 23.13 -10.28
CA GLY A 55 -13.70 22.78 -9.02
C GLY A 55 -12.98 23.16 -7.73
N ALA A 56 -11.82 23.82 -7.77
CA ALA A 56 -11.24 24.47 -6.58
C ALA A 56 -11.96 25.79 -6.27
N VAL A 57 -13.29 25.75 -6.13
CA VAL A 57 -14.07 26.83 -5.53
C VAL A 57 -14.38 26.44 -4.09
N ALA A 58 -13.79 27.22 -3.18
CA ALA A 58 -14.28 27.49 -1.83
C ALA A 58 -14.61 26.27 -0.95
N GLY A 59 -13.63 25.82 -0.18
CA GLY A 59 -13.87 24.84 0.88
C GLY A 59 -12.64 24.57 1.74
N GLN A 60 -12.09 25.62 2.37
CA GLN A 60 -11.22 25.45 3.54
C GLN A 60 -12.00 24.71 4.63
N GLY A 61 -11.86 23.40 4.65
CA GLY A 61 -12.33 22.56 5.74
C GLY A 61 -11.36 21.39 5.81
N ALA A 62 -10.58 21.31 6.89
CA ALA A 62 -9.69 20.20 7.14
C ALA A 62 -10.46 18.87 7.00
N MET A 63 -10.33 18.19 5.85
CA MET A 63 -10.86 16.85 5.68
C MET A 63 -10.34 16.01 6.84
N LYS A 64 -11.25 15.52 7.69
CA LYS A 64 -10.85 14.66 8.80
C LYS A 64 -10.20 13.43 8.20
N ARG A 65 -9.11 12.92 8.79
CA ARG A 65 -8.37 11.74 8.30
C ARG A 65 -9.25 10.52 7.95
N GLN A 66 -10.48 10.45 8.48
CA GLN A 66 -11.50 9.46 8.15
C GLN A 66 -12.14 9.67 6.76
N ASP A 67 -12.41 10.90 6.34
CA ASP A 67 -13.03 11.21 5.04
C ASP A 67 -12.10 10.83 3.87
N ILE A 68 -10.78 10.97 4.05
CA ILE A 68 -9.79 10.56 3.04
C ILE A 68 -9.69 9.03 2.93
N LYS A 69 -9.96 8.29 4.01
CA LYS A 69 -9.91 6.82 3.99
C LYS A 69 -10.99 6.28 3.05
N GLY A 70 -12.21 6.79 3.15
CA GLY A 70 -13.32 6.41 2.26
C GLY A 70 -13.14 6.81 0.81
N LYS A 71 -12.41 7.90 0.52
CA LYS A 71 -12.10 8.33 -0.86
C LYS A 71 -10.98 7.54 -1.51
N LEU A 72 -10.01 7.07 -0.73
CA LEU A 72 -8.96 6.17 -1.22
C LEU A 72 -9.52 4.84 -1.70
N ASP A 73 -10.54 4.33 -0.99
CA ASP A 73 -11.24 3.10 -1.37
C ASP A 73 -12.09 3.27 -2.66
N GLN A 74 -12.28 4.51 -3.14
CA GLN A 74 -12.99 4.83 -4.38
C GLN A 74 -12.06 5.01 -5.59
N LEU A 75 -10.75 5.13 -5.39
CA LEU A 75 -9.80 5.28 -6.50
C LEU A 75 -9.60 3.94 -7.19
N SER A 76 -9.62 3.95 -8.51
CA SER A 76 -9.23 2.77 -9.27
C SER A 76 -7.73 2.47 -9.09
N PRO A 77 -7.31 1.19 -9.16
CA PRO A 77 -5.90 0.80 -9.15
C PRO A 77 -5.02 1.61 -10.12
N GLU A 78 -5.53 1.92 -11.32
CA GLU A 78 -4.82 2.68 -12.35
C GLU A 78 -4.69 4.18 -12.02
N GLU A 79 -5.71 4.79 -11.41
CA GLU A 79 -5.62 6.17 -10.91
C GLU A 79 -4.59 6.28 -9.79
N VAL A 80 -4.52 5.28 -8.91
CA VAL A 80 -3.49 5.22 -7.87
C VAL A 80 -2.10 5.12 -8.48
N LEU A 81 -1.89 4.27 -9.48
CA LEU A 81 -0.57 4.11 -10.11
C LEU A 81 -0.14 5.38 -10.84
N SER A 82 -1.04 6.01 -11.60
CA SER A 82 -0.75 7.23 -12.37
C SER A 82 -0.57 8.48 -11.50
N ALA A 83 -1.09 8.49 -10.27
CA ALA A 83 -0.94 9.60 -9.33
C ALA A 83 0.51 10.00 -9.03
N ASN A 84 1.46 9.06 -9.08
CA ASN A 84 2.87 9.35 -8.79
C ASN A 84 3.81 8.36 -9.48
N LYS A 85 4.85 8.87 -10.14
CA LYS A 85 5.90 8.05 -10.80
C LYS A 85 6.67 7.10 -9.87
N LYS A 86 6.61 7.33 -8.56
CA LYS A 86 7.22 6.47 -7.51
C LYS A 86 6.26 5.40 -7.01
N ASN A 87 4.99 5.43 -7.43
CA ASN A 87 4.08 4.33 -7.20
C ASN A 87 4.47 3.22 -8.16
N PHE A 88 4.37 1.99 -7.68
CA PHE A 88 4.69 0.82 -8.47
C PHE A 88 3.76 -0.31 -8.09
N GLN A 89 3.72 -1.32 -8.96
CA GLN A 89 2.93 -2.51 -8.76
C GLN A 89 3.81 -3.75 -8.74
N VAL A 90 3.32 -4.77 -8.06
CA VAL A 90 3.90 -6.11 -8.04
C VAL A 90 2.75 -7.07 -8.39
N PRO A 91 2.65 -7.53 -9.64
CA PRO A 91 1.68 -8.55 -10.03
C PRO A 91 1.88 -9.82 -9.23
N TYR A 92 0.80 -10.49 -8.79
CA TYR A 92 0.94 -11.74 -8.04
C TYR A 92 1.66 -12.83 -8.85
N THR A 93 1.50 -12.81 -10.18
CA THR A 93 2.22 -13.71 -11.09
C THR A 93 3.74 -13.54 -11.04
N GLY A 94 4.23 -12.37 -10.63
CA GLY A 94 5.65 -12.07 -10.45
C GLY A 94 6.15 -12.22 -9.00
N VAL A 95 5.29 -12.63 -8.06
CA VAL A 95 5.66 -12.85 -6.67
C VAL A 95 6.11 -14.30 -6.49
N THR A 96 7.37 -14.48 -6.07
CA THR A 96 7.90 -15.80 -5.73
C THR A 96 7.62 -16.17 -4.28
N LYS A 97 7.55 -15.17 -3.40
CA LYS A 97 7.37 -15.39 -1.97
C LYS A 97 6.77 -14.20 -1.24
N ILE A 98 5.83 -14.45 -0.34
CA ILE A 98 5.36 -13.47 0.65
C ILE A 98 5.65 -14.01 2.04
N GLN A 99 6.37 -13.21 2.84
CA GLN A 99 6.65 -13.53 4.23
C GLN A 99 6.21 -12.40 5.14
N VAL A 100 5.52 -12.75 6.22
CA VAL A 100 5.11 -11.82 7.28
C VAL A 100 5.77 -12.29 8.57
N GLY A 101 6.40 -11.38 9.30
CA GLY A 101 7.12 -11.80 10.49
C GLY A 101 7.57 -10.68 11.40
N LYS A 102 8.27 -11.06 12.46
CA LYS A 102 8.90 -10.10 13.38
C LYS A 102 10.40 -10.03 13.09
N LYS A 103 10.94 -8.81 13.04
CA LYS A 103 12.39 -8.55 13.04
C LYS A 103 12.70 -7.43 14.01
N LEU A 104 13.53 -7.73 15.02
CA LEU A 104 13.87 -6.83 16.12
C LEU A 104 12.63 -6.22 16.80
N GLY A 105 11.63 -7.07 17.10
CA GLY A 105 10.38 -6.66 17.74
C GLY A 105 9.40 -5.89 16.85
N THR A 106 9.76 -5.57 15.60
CA THR A 106 8.86 -4.88 14.66
C THR A 106 8.28 -5.84 13.64
N SER A 107 6.97 -5.75 13.41
CA SER A 107 6.28 -6.49 12.35
C SER A 107 6.76 -6.05 10.97
N ARG A 108 7.01 -7.01 10.08
CA ARG A 108 7.49 -6.78 8.71
C ARG A 108 6.77 -7.67 7.71
N LEU A 109 6.70 -7.17 6.48
CA LEU A 109 6.23 -7.89 5.30
C LEU A 109 7.36 -7.84 4.26
N TYR A 110 7.80 -9.00 3.79
CA TYR A 110 8.72 -9.15 2.68
C TYR A 110 7.95 -9.70 1.48
N ILE A 111 8.02 -8.98 0.37
CA ILE A 111 7.49 -9.43 -0.92
C ILE A 111 8.70 -9.67 -1.82
N GLN A 112 8.91 -10.92 -2.21
CA GLN A 112 10.02 -11.34 -3.06
C GLN A 112 9.51 -11.55 -4.48
N THR A 113 10.26 -11.03 -5.44
CA THR A 113 10.14 -11.28 -6.87
C THR A 113 11.46 -11.89 -7.36
N PRO A 114 11.54 -12.37 -8.62
CA PRO A 114 12.80 -12.85 -9.17
C PRO A 114 13.90 -11.77 -9.20
N SER A 115 13.52 -10.49 -9.30
CA SER A 115 14.45 -9.37 -9.44
C SER A 115 14.82 -8.71 -8.12
N GLU A 116 13.90 -8.67 -7.14
CA GLU A 116 14.11 -7.90 -5.92
C GLU A 116 13.27 -8.36 -4.73
N THR A 117 13.59 -7.83 -3.55
CA THR A 117 12.81 -8.04 -2.33
C THR A 117 12.39 -6.71 -1.73
N TYR A 118 11.08 -6.47 -1.73
CA TYR A 118 10.49 -5.31 -1.09
C TYR A 118 10.27 -5.58 0.40
N LYS A 119 10.88 -4.75 1.25
CA LYS A 119 10.83 -4.90 2.71
C LYS A 119 9.98 -3.79 3.32
N PHE A 120 8.91 -4.17 3.98
CA PHE A 120 7.99 -3.25 4.64
C PHE A 120 8.03 -3.44 6.15
N LYS A 121 7.97 -2.34 6.88
CA LYS A 121 7.98 -2.26 8.34
C LYS A 121 6.67 -1.61 8.80
N PHE A 122 5.98 -2.25 9.74
CA PHE A 122 4.76 -1.72 10.35
C PHE A 122 5.09 -1.20 11.75
N GLN A 123 4.94 0.09 11.96
CA GLN A 123 5.14 0.71 13.26
C GLN A 123 3.83 0.76 14.03
N PHE A 124 3.88 0.50 15.34
CA PHE A 124 2.75 0.61 16.25
C PHE A 124 1.54 -0.28 15.92
N ILE A 125 1.75 -1.38 15.18
CA ILE A 125 0.72 -2.39 14.87
C ILE A 125 1.23 -3.76 15.31
N LYS A 126 0.39 -4.50 16.05
CA LYS A 126 0.69 -5.86 16.51
C LYS A 126 0.86 -6.79 15.30
N PHE A 127 1.80 -7.72 15.41
CA PHE A 127 2.11 -8.67 14.33
C PHE A 127 0.89 -9.49 13.93
N GLU A 128 0.12 -9.96 14.91
CA GLU A 128 -1.03 -10.82 14.71
C GLU A 128 -2.11 -10.09 13.89
N GLN A 129 -2.26 -8.78 14.12
CA GLN A 129 -3.15 -7.93 13.33
C GLN A 129 -2.63 -7.71 11.90
N VAL A 130 -1.32 -7.50 11.73
CA VAL A 130 -0.70 -7.37 10.40
C VAL A 130 -0.87 -8.67 9.60
N GLU A 131 -0.56 -9.81 10.21
CA GLU A 131 -0.69 -11.13 9.60
C GLU A 131 -2.13 -11.43 9.21
N SER A 132 -3.08 -11.27 10.14
CA SER A 132 -4.50 -11.49 9.87
C SER A 132 -5.00 -10.60 8.73
N SER A 133 -4.58 -9.33 8.69
CA SER A 133 -4.98 -8.41 7.63
C SER A 133 -4.43 -8.87 6.28
N ILE A 134 -3.13 -9.16 6.20
CA ILE A 134 -2.47 -9.60 4.96
C ILE A 134 -3.10 -10.89 4.43
N ARG A 135 -3.33 -11.89 5.30
CA ARG A 135 -3.99 -13.13 4.91
C ARG A 135 -5.43 -12.92 4.41
N SER A 136 -6.15 -11.95 4.97
CA SER A 136 -7.51 -11.62 4.54
C SER A 136 -7.57 -10.84 3.22
N PHE A 137 -6.51 -10.09 2.88
CA PHE A 137 -6.48 -9.24 1.69
C PHE A 137 -5.91 -9.95 0.47
N LEU A 138 -5.01 -10.92 0.68
CA LEU A 138 -4.41 -11.67 -0.41
C LEU A 138 -5.38 -12.72 -0.97
N PRO A 139 -5.36 -12.96 -2.29
CA PRO A 139 -6.05 -14.11 -2.87
C PRO A 139 -5.55 -15.41 -2.24
N SER A 140 -6.44 -16.39 -2.08
CA SER A 140 -6.11 -17.70 -1.49
C SER A 140 -5.05 -18.48 -2.28
N SER A 141 -4.81 -18.12 -3.54
CA SER A 141 -3.73 -18.68 -4.37
C SER A 141 -2.34 -18.20 -3.96
N VAL A 142 -2.23 -17.12 -3.20
CA VAL A 142 -0.96 -16.54 -2.77
C VAL A 142 -0.61 -17.06 -1.39
N LEU A 143 0.46 -17.87 -1.31
CA LEU A 143 0.93 -18.42 -0.04
C LEU A 143 1.67 -17.37 0.79
N VAL A 144 1.32 -17.30 2.07
CA VAL A 144 1.95 -16.41 3.06
C VAL A 144 2.64 -17.26 4.12
N GLU A 145 3.96 -17.13 4.19
CA GLU A 145 4.75 -17.68 5.28
C GLU A 145 4.76 -16.73 6.47
N SER A 146 4.62 -17.27 7.67
CA SER A 146 4.60 -16.52 8.92
C SER A 146 5.70 -17.00 9.86
N GLY A 147 6.46 -16.08 10.46
CA GLY A 147 7.48 -16.47 11.43
C GLY A 147 8.47 -15.39 11.83
N GLN A 148 9.62 -15.82 12.36
CA GLN A 148 10.75 -14.94 12.60
C GLN A 148 11.44 -14.65 11.26
N LEU A 149 11.73 -13.37 11.00
CA LEU A 149 12.42 -12.97 9.78
C LEU A 149 13.89 -12.71 10.08
N ASP A 150 14.76 -13.32 9.27
CA ASP A 150 16.21 -13.11 9.30
C ASP A 150 16.60 -11.67 8.93
#